data_AF-A0A7J5E7A6-F1
#
_entry.id   AF-A0A7J5E7A6-F1
#
_cell.length_a   1.000
_cell.length_b   1.000
_cell.length_c   1.000
_cell.angle_alpha   90.00
_cell.angle_beta   90.00
_cell.angle_gamma   90.00
#
_symmetry.space_group_name_H-M   'P 1'
#
loop_
_entity.id
_entity.type
_entity.pdbx_description
1 polymer ?
#
loop_
_entity_poly.entity_id
_entity_poly.type
_entity_poly.pdbx_seq_one_letter_code
_entity_poly.pdbx_strand_id
1 'polypeptide(L)' 'VMDDHIHFLRKGIKVVDLISSPFPDYWHTLGDTPDKCSHESLKQVGNVLVELLYSE' A
#
# COMPACT_ATOMS: atom_id res chain seq x y z
N VAL A 1 7.63 0.33 -13.03
CA VAL A 1 6.47 0.50 -12.13
C VAL A 1 5.76 1.78 -12.54
N MET A 2 4.44 1.75 -12.68
CA MET A 2 3.62 2.90 -12.99
C MET A 2 2.48 2.93 -11.98
N ASP A 3 2.37 4.02 -11.25
CA ASP A 3 1.34 4.30 -10.26
C ASP A 3 1.28 5.82 -10.04
N ASP A 4 0.36 6.30 -9.23
CA ASP A 4 0.05 7.72 -9.03
C ASP A 4 1.28 8.54 -8.58
N HIS A 5 2.19 7.92 -7.81
CA HIS A 5 3.38 8.58 -7.27
C HIS A 5 4.39 9.04 -8.34
N ILE A 6 4.33 8.51 -9.56
CA ILE A 6 5.32 8.79 -10.62
C ILE A 6 5.37 10.27 -11.00
N HIS A 7 4.22 10.96 -11.02
CA HIS A 7 4.18 12.39 -11.34
C HIS A 7 4.87 13.25 -10.27
N PHE A 8 4.74 12.88 -9.00
CA PHE A 8 5.42 13.54 -7.88
C PHE A 8 6.92 13.29 -7.92
N LEU A 9 7.33 12.04 -8.13
CA LEU A 9 8.74 11.66 -8.26
C LEU A 9 9.43 12.44 -9.39
N ARG A 10 8.78 12.58 -10.55
CA ARG A 10 9.30 13.36 -11.69
C ARG A 10 9.48 14.86 -11.40
N LYS A 11 8.80 15.39 -10.38
CA LYS A 11 8.95 16.77 -9.90
C LYS A 11 9.96 16.90 -8.75
N GLY A 12 10.67 15.82 -8.40
CA GLY A 12 11.68 15.82 -7.33
C GLY A 12 11.10 15.71 -5.92
N ILE A 13 9.80 15.41 -5.79
CA ILE A 13 9.18 15.16 -4.49
C ILE A 13 9.57 13.74 -4.05
N LYS A 14 10.10 13.62 -2.83
CA LYS A 14 10.43 12.33 -2.24
C LYS A 14 9.14 11.58 -1.95
N VAL A 15 9.05 10.35 -2.43
CA VAL A 15 7.89 9.48 -2.29
C VAL A 15 8.32 8.10 -1.83
N VAL A 16 7.44 7.43 -1.10
CA VAL A 16 7.54 6.01 -0.75
C VAL A 16 6.27 5.35 -1.26
N ASP A 17 6.43 4.33 -2.10
CA ASP A 17 5.32 3.53 -2.64
C ASP A 17 5.13 2.27 -1.78
N LEU A 18 4.15 2.31 -0.87
CA LEU A 18 3.83 1.19 0.01
C LEU A 18 2.77 0.31 -0.67
N ILE A 19 3.25 -0.65 -1.46
CA ILE A 19 2.41 -1.51 -2.29
C ILE A 19 2.82 -2.98 -2.19
N SER A 20 1.85 -3.90 -2.22
CA SER A 20 2.12 -5.34 -2.23
C SER A 20 2.78 -5.75 -3.54
N SER A 21 3.89 -6.50 -3.46
CA SER A 21 4.55 -7.11 -4.63
C SER A 21 5.04 -8.52 -4.29
N PRO A 22 4.64 -9.56 -5.06
CA PRO A 22 3.76 -9.52 -6.22
C PRO A 22 2.33 -9.09 -5.85
N PHE A 23 1.55 -8.65 -6.84
CA PHE A 23 0.13 -8.43 -6.63
C PHE A 23 -0.59 -9.75 -6.32
N PRO A 24 -1.65 -9.72 -5.51
CA PRO A 24 -2.48 -10.89 -5.31
C PRO A 24 -3.04 -11.42 -6.64
N ASP A 25 -3.24 -12.73 -6.72
CA ASP A 25 -3.76 -13.42 -7.90
C ASP A 25 -5.19 -12.99 -8.28
N TYR A 26 -5.95 -12.48 -7.32
CA TYR A 26 -7.29 -11.93 -7.51
C TYR A 26 -7.31 -10.46 -7.95
N TRP A 27 -6.18 -9.75 -8.02
CA TRP A 27 -6.11 -8.35 -8.44
C TRP A 27 -6.69 -8.17 -9.85
N HIS A 28 -7.52 -7.14 -10.05
CA HIS A 28 -8.26 -6.87 -11.30
C HIS A 28 -9.20 -8.01 -11.75
N THR A 29 -9.71 -8.80 -10.80
CA THR A 29 -10.76 -9.80 -11.04
C THR A 29 -11.99 -9.50 -10.20
N LEU A 30 -13.12 -10.17 -10.48
CA LEU A 30 -14.29 -10.15 -9.60
C LEU A 30 -14.06 -10.86 -8.25
N GLY A 31 -12.94 -11.57 -8.10
CA GLY A 31 -12.54 -12.22 -6.86
C GLY A 31 -11.79 -11.31 -5.89
N ASP A 32 -11.54 -10.04 -6.25
CA ASP A 32 -11.03 -9.02 -5.35
C ASP A 32 -12.14 -8.55 -4.40
N THR A 33 -12.40 -9.39 -3.40
CA THR A 33 -13.52 -9.26 -2.46
C THR A 33 -13.03 -9.16 -1.02
N PRO A 34 -13.81 -8.56 -0.08
CA PRO A 34 -13.36 -8.32 1.29
C PRO A 34 -12.93 -9.58 2.08
N ASP A 35 -13.40 -10.77 1.71
CA ASP A 35 -12.96 -12.03 2.33
C ASP A 35 -11.48 -12.39 2.04
N LYS A 36 -10.84 -11.71 1.08
CA LYS A 36 -9.40 -11.84 0.79
C LYS A 36 -8.52 -10.98 1.70
N CYS A 37 -9.11 -10.08 2.49
CA CYS A 37 -8.36 -9.22 3.40
C CYS A 37 -8.06 -9.93 4.73
N SER A 38 -6.79 -9.95 5.15
CA SER A 38 -6.40 -10.38 6.50
C SER A 38 -6.47 -9.22 7.49
N HIS A 39 -7.20 -9.42 8.58
CA HIS A 39 -7.29 -8.43 9.65
C HIS A 39 -5.96 -8.22 10.37
N GLU A 40 -5.13 -9.27 10.49
CA GLU A 40 -3.79 -9.17 11.05
C GLU A 40 -2.87 -8.33 10.16
N SER A 41 -2.87 -8.59 8.85
CA SER A 41 -2.05 -7.83 7.89
C SER A 41 -2.45 -6.35 7.89
N LEU A 42 -3.74 -6.04 7.87
CA LEU A 42 -4.23 -4.67 7.93
C LEU A 42 -3.81 -3.96 9.22
N LYS A 43 -3.88 -4.67 10.36
CA LYS A 43 -3.43 -4.14 11.66
C LYS A 43 -1.93 -3.87 11.67
N GLN A 44 -1.11 -4.74 11.09
CA GLN A 44 0.34 -4.53 11.02
C GLN A 44 0.68 -3.26 10.24
N VAL A 45 0.10 -3.08 9.05
CA VAL A 45 0.32 -1.87 8.24
C VAL A 45 -0.17 -0.63 8.98
N GLY A 46 -1.39 -0.67 9.55
CA GLY A 46 -1.94 0.44 10.32
C GLY A 46 -1.05 0.84 11.51
N ASN A 47 -0.57 -0.14 12.29
CA ASN A 47 0.30 0.11 13.43
C ASN A 47 1.62 0.77 13.01
N VAL A 48 2.26 0.30 11.93
CA VAL A 48 3.51 0.88 11.42
C VAL A 48 3.31 2.33 10.98
N LEU A 49 2.20 2.63 10.28
CA LEU A 49 1.91 3.98 9.83
C LEU A 49 1.58 4.92 11.00
N VAL A 50 0.77 4.46 11.96
CA VAL A 50 0.45 5.25 13.15
C VAL A 50 1.71 5.53 13.97
N GLU A 51 2.54 4.51 14.21
CA GLU A 51 3.82 4.71 14.90
C GLU A 51 4.66 5.74 14.15
N LEU A 52 4.94 5.52 12.86
CA LEU A 52 5.77 6.43 12.05
C LEU A 52 5.27 7.89 12.03
N LEU A 53 3.95 8.11 12.05
CA LEU A 53 3.36 9.45 11.99
C LEU A 53 3.33 10.17 13.33
N TYR A 54 3.29 9.44 14.44
CA TYR A 54 3.09 10.01 15.78
C TYR A 54 4.26 9.78 16.74
N SER A 55 5.24 8.94 16.38
CA SER A 55 6.50 8.79 17.09
C SER A 55 7.48 9.88 16.63
N GLU A 56 7.24 11.11 17.07
CA GLU A 56 8.29 12.14 17.17
C GLU A 56 8.68 12.36 18.64
#